data_AF-A0A515KDX5-F1
#
_entry.id   AF-A0A515KDX5-F1
#
_cell.length_a   1.000
_cell.length_b   1.000
_cell.length_c   1.000
_cell.angle_alpha   90.00
_cell.angle_beta   90.00
_cell.angle_gamma   90.00
#
_symmetry.space_group_name_H-M   'P 1'
#
loop_
_entity.id
_entity.type
_entity.pdbx_description
1 polymer ?
#
loop_
_entity_poly.entity_id
_entity_poly.type
_entity_poly.pdbx_seq_one_letter_code
_entity_poly.pdbx_strand_id
1 'polypeptide(L)' 'MDTRTRLSWLIFGMTNAVLFGAGLIPVLTIKSWSDHAAVLIPAVVVASFVLAFPIAWWLVPWMRARYERRRSLM' A
#
# COMPACT_ATOMS: atom_id res chain seq x y z
N MET A 1 11.16 2.90 -20.92
CA MET A 1 10.44 2.69 -19.64
C MET A 1 9.11 3.39 -19.74
N ASP A 2 8.00 2.64 -19.68
CA ASP A 2 6.65 3.19 -19.83
C ASP A 2 6.28 4.03 -18.59
N THR A 3 5.67 5.21 -18.79
CA THR A 3 5.26 6.13 -17.70
C THR A 3 4.34 5.43 -16.69
N ARG A 4 3.58 4.42 -17.15
CA ARG A 4 2.68 3.58 -16.34
C ARG A 4 3.41 2.75 -15.30
N THR A 5 4.57 2.19 -15.65
CA THR A 5 5.38 1.37 -14.75
C THR A 5 6.01 2.24 -13.66
N ARG A 6 6.50 3.43 -14.03
CA ARG A 6 7.09 4.38 -13.08
C ARG A 6 6.09 4.87 -12.04
N LEU A 7 4.85 5.14 -12.47
CA LEU A 7 3.76 5.54 -11.58
C LEU A 7 3.35 4.38 -10.66
N SER A 8 3.31 3.15 -11.17
CA SER A 8 2.98 1.96 -10.36
C SER A 8 4.01 1.72 -9.27
N TRP A 9 5.31 1.86 -9.57
CA TRP A 9 6.38 1.76 -8.57
C TRP A 9 6.28 2.83 -7.48
N LEU A 10 5.96 4.07 -7.84
CA LEU A 10 5.77 5.16 -6.88
C LEU A 10 4.60 4.88 -5.94
N ILE A 11 3.45 4.47 -6.49
CA ILE A 11 2.25 4.15 -5.71
C ILE A 11 2.49 2.93 -4.83
N PHE A 12 3.17 1.91 -5.36
CA PHE A 12 3.52 0.71 -4.61
C PHE A 12 4.28 1.04 -3.33
N GLY A 13 5.30 1.91 -3.40
CA GLY A 13 6.06 2.33 -2.23
C GLY A 13 5.18 3.02 -1.17
N MET A 14 4.30 3.93 -1.60
CA MET A 14 3.36 4.62 -0.70
C MET A 14 2.34 3.66 -0.08
N THR A 15 1.73 2.81 -0.89
CA THR A 15 0.75 1.81 -0.43
C THR A 15 1.39 0.84 0.56
N ASN A 16 2.59 0.32 0.25
CA ASN A 16 3.31 -0.58 1.14
C ASN A 16 3.63 0.08 2.49
N ALA A 17 4.09 1.33 2.50
CA ALA A 17 4.38 2.07 3.72
C ALA A 17 3.12 2.30 4.58
N VAL A 18 1.99 2.65 3.95
CA VAL A 18 0.71 2.86 4.66
C VAL A 18 0.20 1.54 5.26
N LEU A 19 0.24 0.45 4.50
CA LEU A 19 -0.18 -0.88 4.99
C LEU A 19 0.71 -1.35 6.15
N PHE A 20 2.02 -1.16 6.01
CA PHE A 20 2.97 -1.50 7.07
C PHE A 20 2.68 -0.71 8.34
N GLY A 21 2.54 0.62 8.27
CA GLY A 21 2.20 1.44 9.43
C GLY A 21 0.87 1.03 10.06
N ALA A 22 -0.16 0.81 9.24
CA ALA A 22 -1.48 0.38 9.70
C ALA A 22 -1.46 -0.99 10.38
N GLY A 23 -0.61 -1.92 9.93
CA GLY A 23 -0.42 -3.22 10.56
C GLY A 23 0.50 -3.19 11.78
N LEU A 24 1.49 -2.30 11.81
CA LEU A 24 2.44 -2.18 12.91
C LEU A 24 1.81 -1.56 14.16
N ILE A 25 0.97 -0.53 14.00
CA ILE A 25 0.27 0.13 15.10
C ILE A 25 -0.47 -0.86 16.01
N PRO A 26 -1.36 -1.76 15.51
CA PRO A 26 -2.07 -2.71 16.36
C PRO A 26 -1.13 -3.76 16.97
N VAL A 27 -0.08 -4.20 16.27
CA VAL A 27 0.93 -5.12 16.82
C VAL A 27 1.58 -4.54 18.07
N LEU A 28 1.89 -3.24 18.06
CA LEU A 28 2.56 -2.58 19.19
C LEU A 28 1.58 -2.08 20.26
N THR A 29 0.34 -1.77 19.89
CA THR A 29 -0.67 -1.20 20.79
C THR A 29 -1.39 -2.28 21.60
N ILE A 30 -1.59 -3.47 21.02
CA ILE A 30 -2.27 -4.59 21.69
C ILE A 30 -1.23 -5.40 22.48
N LYS A 31 -1.32 -5.38 23.81
CA LYS A 31 -0.36 -6.06 24.70
C LYS A 31 -0.13 -7.54 24.34
N SER A 32 -1.21 -8.28 24.03
CA SER A 32 -1.13 -9.70 23.63
C SER A 32 -0.35 -9.93 22.32
N TRP A 33 -0.32 -8.94 21.44
CA TRP A 33 0.38 -9.04 20.16
C TRP A 33 1.83 -8.58 20.31
N SER A 34 2.08 -7.61 21.18
CA SER A 34 3.43 -7.12 21.49
C SER A 34 4.34 -8.24 22.02
N ASP A 35 3.79 -9.18 22.81
CA ASP A 35 4.52 -10.37 23.29
C ASP A 35 5.05 -11.24 22.12
N HIS A 36 4.42 -11.16 20.94
CA HIS A 36 4.78 -11.87 19.71
C HIS A 36 5.35 -10.94 18.64
N ALA A 37 5.74 -9.70 18.98
CA ALA A 37 6.20 -8.69 18.03
C ALA A 37 7.37 -9.18 17.15
N ALA A 38 8.27 -10.01 17.70
CA ALA A 38 9.39 -10.59 16.97
C ALA A 38 8.95 -11.43 15.75
N VAL A 39 7.74 -12.01 15.79
CA VAL A 39 7.16 -12.80 14.69
C VAL A 39 6.16 -11.97 13.89
N LEU A 40 5.33 -11.18 14.57
CA LEU A 40 4.28 -10.39 13.94
C LEU A 40 4.81 -9.25 13.09
N ILE A 41 5.91 -8.59 13.48
CA ILE A 41 6.50 -7.50 12.69
C ILE A 41 6.97 -8.02 11.32
N PRO A 42 7.80 -9.09 11.23
CA PRO A 42 8.13 -9.70 9.94
C PRO A 42 6.91 -10.15 9.14
N ALA A 43 5.90 -10.72 9.81
CA ALA A 43 4.67 -11.14 9.15
C ALA A 43 3.91 -9.94 8.53
N VAL A 44 3.82 -8.81 9.23
CA VAL A 44 3.21 -7.57 8.73
C VAL A 44 3.99 -7.02 7.54
N VAL A 45 5.33 -7.10 7.57
CA VAL A 45 6.15 -6.69 6.42
C VAL A 45 5.78 -7.52 5.19
N VAL A 46 5.83 -8.86 5.30
CA VAL A 46 5.51 -9.75 4.18
C VAL A 46 4.07 -9.54 3.70
N ALA A 47 3.11 -9.43 4.62
CA ALA A 47 1.71 -9.15 4.29
C ALA A 47 1.55 -7.81 3.56
N SER A 48 2.25 -6.77 3.99
CA SER A 48 2.21 -5.45 3.36
C SER A 48 2.74 -5.50 1.94
N PHE A 49 3.86 -6.20 1.69
CA PHE A 49 4.40 -6.37 0.34
C PHE A 49 3.43 -7.14 -0.57
N VAL A 50 2.81 -8.21 -0.06
CA VAL A 50 1.86 -9.03 -0.82
C VAL A 50 0.58 -8.27 -1.11
N LEU A 51 0.07 -7.48 -0.15
CA LEU A 51 -1.16 -6.70 -0.31
C LEU A 51 -0.95 -5.41 -1.11
N ALA A 52 0.24 -4.80 -1.05
CA ALA A 52 0.55 -3.58 -1.78
C ALA A 52 0.48 -3.79 -3.30
N PHE A 53 0.86 -4.98 -3.79
CA PHE A 53 0.82 -5.31 -5.22
C PHE A 53 -0.60 -5.26 -5.83
N PRO A 54 -1.59 -6.01 -5.33
CA PRO A 54 -2.96 -5.94 -5.84
C PRO A 54 -3.61 -4.58 -5.57
N ILE A 55 -3.33 -3.93 -4.43
CA ILE A 55 -3.90 -2.61 -4.13
C ILE A 55 -3.37 -1.55 -5.10
N ALA A 56 -2.07 -1.55 -5.38
CA ALA A 56 -1.49 -0.63 -6.37
C ALA A 56 -2.06 -0.88 -7.77
N TRP A 57 -2.22 -2.15 -8.18
CA TRP A 57 -2.83 -2.49 -9.47
C TRP A 57 -4.28 -2.00 -9.59
N TRP A 58 -5.05 -2.07 -8.50
CA TRP A 58 -6.45 -1.61 -8.48
C TRP A 58 -6.59 -0.10 -8.37
N LEU A 59 -5.61 0.60 -7.78
CA LEU A 59 -5.59 2.07 -7.75
C LEU A 59 -5.31 2.71 -9.12
N VAL A 60 -4.52 2.05 -9.98
CA VAL A 60 -4.15 2.55 -11.32
C VAL A 60 -5.36 2.94 -12.21
N PRO A 61 -6.41 2.11 -12.39
CA PRO A 61 -7.58 2.51 -13.19
C PRO A 61 -8.34 3.70 -12.59
N TRP A 62 -8.41 3.80 -11.27
CA TRP A 62 -9.07 4.92 -10.57
C TRP A 62 -8.39 6.26 -10.84
N MET A 63 -7.06 6.27 -10.84
CA MET A 63 -6.30 7.49 -11.10
C MET A 63 -6.45 7.96 -12.55
N ARG A 64 -6.57 7.03 -13.51
CA ARG A 64 -6.89 7.35 -14.91
C ARG A 64 -8.29 7.93 -15.05
N ALA A 65 -9.30 7.30 -14.48
CA ALA A 65 -10.68 7.79 -14.53
C ALA A 65 -10.83 9.21 -13.94
N ARG A 66 -10.07 9.53 -12.88
CA ARG A 66 -10.06 10.88 -12.30
C ARG A 66 -9.35 11.91 -13.17
N TYR A 67 -8.31 11.52 -13.92
CA TYR A 67 -7.60 12.43 -14.82
C TYR A 67 -8.45 12.74 -16.06
N GLU A 68 -9.07 11.73 -16.67
CA GLU A 68 -9.99 11.92 -17.82
C GLU A 68 -11.16 12.84 -17.48
N ARG A 69 -11.79 12.69 -16.31
CA ARG A 69 -12.88 13.58 -15.86
C ARG A 69 -12.46 15.04 -15.66
N ARG A 70 -11.23 15.29 -15.17
CA ARG A 70 -10.76 16.67 -15.01
C ARG A 70 -10.46 17.31 -16.36
N ARG A 71 -10.02 16.52 -17.33
CA ARG A 71 -9.67 16.99 -18.67
C ARG A 71 -10.90 17.27 -19.55
N SER A 72 -12.03 16.60 -19.29
CA SER A 72 -13.29 16.84 -20.02
C SER A 72 -14.10 18.05 -19.53
N LEU A 73 -13.67 18.71 -18.44
CA LEU A 73 -14.36 19.87 -17.85
C LEU A 73 -13.61 21.20 -18.12
N MET A 74 -12.46 21.15 -18.78
CA MET A 74 -11.72 22.31 -19.31
C MET A 74 -11.91 22.37 -20.82
#